data_AF-A0A9P7V7K5-F1
#
_entry.id   AF-A0A9P7V7K5-F1
#
_cell.length_a   1.000
_cell.length_b   1.000
_cell.length_c   1.000
_cell.angle_alpha   90.00
_cell.angle_beta   90.00
_cell.angle_gamma   90.00
#
_symmetry.space_group_name_H-M   'P 1'
#
loop_
_entity.id
_entity.type
_entity.pdbx_description
1 polymer ?
#
loop_
_entity_poly.entity_id
_entity_poly.type
_entity_poly.pdbx_seq_one_letter_code
_entity_poly.pdbx_strand_id
1 'polypeptide(L)'
;MSRLQDTRNPTQLINQLNKELQKQLQECQLKDIKLKAHNYVFGIDNLQELIYYIQATTSSTGLANHYYLNVLFFKEFAEQLNRFYLRFQQLFPEGGGGDDSRKKLEEVMAVLQRHHHTFIKMITQMLEEYDLSYALDGTLKPPSIIAELTVDLLLSTLRATSQAETESTTNCSRLYASLIDIGMSIFDAFNQPGSELKSSSSSSPSDGSLGTKLFIFVSTLLKTLYSKGMTQYMKRVFDSSINPKTPLSILSQSTIVIPMIIDFYRYSSFCLIDLACEDDKDNDINDSYTKRAQEYLDILVTIPNLNLSLFQGPEIDMLQKSTSVMKSSSATSISLLEREEVSLLFILNYLIGLTRIEQLMTPSITYKQELKFLAKSLKFSLSSDIRQQSLPNSRSSSISSLFQMQHQHQESLMGGRTTQIEAISHDSFSPATAAGGGGGGGTASTSSSFCSNACLTSIIHHGSYLEKANLVLNLLRDLNADNLDFNKIITSYNSDSKLNTNFKHSFLLLEQSEHGKFRYVQLVNKVSRLLALLSLKYMVDGVGINSIPRVQLEKKFELSLESVVSVKSLLSYSINVDDQVVQFSSIKHSPTSISQQLKTHEQIFATSSLLQKTLGVLKH
;
A
#
# COMPACT_ATOMS: atom_id res chain seq x y z
N MET A 1 -20.09 -46.07 7.84
CA MET A 1 -20.85 -45.07 8.62
C MET A 1 -21.25 -45.57 10.00
N SER A 2 -21.89 -46.74 10.16
CA SER A 2 -22.33 -47.29 11.47
C SER A 2 -21.22 -47.84 12.41
N ARG A 3 -19.93 -47.61 12.11
CA ARG A 3 -18.78 -48.05 12.94
C ARG A 3 -17.94 -46.89 13.51
N LEU A 4 -18.31 -45.63 13.25
CA LEU A 4 -17.54 -44.44 13.67
C LEU A 4 -18.04 -43.80 14.97
N GLN A 5 -19.07 -44.34 15.63
CA GLN A 5 -19.67 -43.74 16.82
C GLN A 5 -19.03 -44.15 18.17
N ASP A 6 -18.07 -45.09 18.20
CA ASP A 6 -17.60 -45.69 19.46
C ASP A 6 -16.14 -45.37 19.87
N THR A 7 -15.41 -44.53 19.13
CA THR A 7 -14.02 -44.20 19.49
C THR A 7 -13.94 -42.93 20.34
N ARG A 8 -13.97 -43.11 21.67
CA ARG A 8 -13.81 -42.04 22.69
C ARG A 8 -12.43 -41.36 22.71
N ASN A 9 -11.53 -41.66 21.79
CA ASN A 9 -10.18 -41.11 21.74
C ASN A 9 -9.96 -40.33 20.42
N PRO A 10 -9.95 -38.98 20.45
CA PRO A 10 -9.86 -38.15 19.25
C PRO A 10 -8.56 -38.40 18.46
N THR A 11 -7.47 -38.79 19.13
CA THR A 11 -6.22 -39.17 18.44
C THR A 11 -6.37 -40.49 17.67
N GLN A 12 -7.16 -41.43 18.18
CA GLN A 12 -7.48 -42.66 17.43
C GLN A 12 -8.46 -42.39 16.29
N LEU A 13 -9.40 -41.46 16.46
CA LEU A 13 -10.30 -41.02 15.39
C LEU A 13 -9.52 -40.28 14.30
N ILE A 14 -8.58 -39.38 14.64
CA ILE A 14 -7.70 -38.69 13.68
C ILE A 14 -6.76 -39.69 13.02
N ASN A 15 -6.20 -40.65 13.75
CA ASN A 15 -5.35 -41.68 13.15
C ASN A 15 -6.17 -42.65 12.27
N GLN A 16 -7.42 -42.94 12.60
CA GLN A 16 -8.34 -43.71 11.76
C GLN A 16 -8.81 -42.90 10.55
N LEU A 17 -9.09 -41.60 10.69
CA LEU A 17 -9.39 -40.69 9.59
C LEU A 17 -8.19 -40.53 8.68
N ASN A 18 -6.98 -40.38 9.22
CA ASN A 18 -5.74 -40.37 8.43
C ASN A 18 -5.47 -41.72 7.79
N LYS A 19 -5.77 -42.85 8.46
CA LYS A 19 -5.66 -44.18 7.86
C LYS A 19 -6.69 -44.41 6.77
N GLU A 20 -7.93 -43.97 6.96
CA GLU A 20 -9.02 -44.12 6.00
C GLU A 20 -8.87 -43.10 4.87
N LEU A 21 -8.31 -41.92 5.12
CA LEU A 21 -7.89 -40.95 4.10
C LEU A 21 -6.70 -41.50 3.33
N GLN A 22 -5.69 -42.08 3.98
CA GLN A 22 -4.56 -42.77 3.33
C GLN A 22 -5.01 -44.00 2.55
N LYS A 23 -6.03 -44.71 3.03
CA LYS A 23 -6.63 -45.87 2.39
C LYS A 23 -7.54 -45.45 1.24
N GLN A 24 -8.33 -44.39 1.36
CA GLN A 24 -9.07 -43.79 0.25
C GLN A 24 -8.12 -43.13 -0.76
N LEU A 25 -6.99 -42.53 -0.33
CA LEU A 25 -5.89 -42.10 -1.20
C LEU A 25 -5.24 -43.30 -1.91
N GLN A 26 -5.09 -44.45 -1.22
CA GLN A 26 -4.54 -45.67 -1.84
C GLN A 26 -5.55 -46.39 -2.75
N GLU A 27 -6.84 -46.41 -2.40
CA GLU A 27 -7.96 -46.99 -3.15
C GLU A 27 -8.34 -46.11 -4.36
N CYS A 28 -8.19 -44.78 -4.27
CA CYS A 28 -8.27 -43.83 -5.38
C CYS A 28 -7.04 -43.84 -6.32
N GLN A 29 -6.19 -44.89 -6.30
CA GLN A 29 -4.98 -44.99 -7.13
C GLN A 29 -4.01 -43.79 -7.01
N LEU A 30 -3.93 -43.07 -5.88
CA LEU A 30 -3.02 -41.91 -5.74
C LEU A 30 -1.54 -42.23 -5.46
N LYS A 31 -1.16 -43.50 -5.25
CA LYS A 31 0.27 -43.89 -5.20
C LYS A 31 0.95 -43.77 -6.58
N ASP A 32 0.17 -43.96 -7.64
CA ASP A 32 0.58 -43.66 -9.00
C ASP A 32 0.54 -42.14 -9.28
N ILE A 33 -0.17 -41.35 -8.46
CA ILE A 33 -0.39 -39.90 -8.62
C ILE A 33 0.70 -39.07 -7.94
N LYS A 34 1.47 -39.56 -6.96
CA LYS A 34 2.72 -38.86 -6.56
C LYS A 34 3.81 -38.94 -7.63
N LEU A 35 3.91 -40.07 -8.34
CA LEU A 35 4.81 -40.23 -9.50
C LEU A 35 4.24 -39.58 -10.77
N LYS A 36 2.92 -39.64 -10.99
CA LYS A 36 2.27 -38.95 -12.11
C LYS A 36 2.13 -37.45 -11.89
N ALA A 37 1.94 -36.91 -10.69
CA ALA A 37 1.93 -35.45 -10.44
C ALA A 37 3.32 -34.86 -10.69
N HIS A 38 4.39 -35.55 -10.28
CA HIS A 38 5.75 -35.10 -10.58
C HIS A 38 6.05 -35.12 -12.10
N ASN A 39 5.41 -36.03 -12.84
CA ASN A 39 5.50 -36.12 -14.31
C ASN A 39 4.45 -35.26 -15.06
N TYR A 40 3.31 -34.94 -14.45
CA TYR A 40 2.24 -34.04 -14.95
C TYR A 40 2.68 -32.60 -14.90
N VAL A 41 3.55 -32.27 -13.94
CA VAL A 41 4.24 -30.99 -13.84
C VAL A 41 5.08 -30.70 -15.10
N PHE A 42 5.34 -31.65 -16.00
CA PHE A 42 5.98 -31.38 -17.29
C PHE A 42 5.02 -31.08 -18.47
N GLY A 43 3.70 -31.19 -18.29
CA GLY A 43 2.69 -30.88 -19.32
C GLY A 43 1.65 -29.90 -18.79
N ILE A 44 1.64 -28.68 -19.33
CA ILE A 44 0.72 -27.59 -18.97
C ILE A 44 -0.74 -27.86 -19.42
N ASP A 45 -1.12 -29.07 -19.81
CA ASP A 45 -2.32 -29.22 -20.64
C ASP A 45 -3.66 -29.29 -19.90
N ASN A 46 -3.75 -29.45 -18.57
CA ASN A 46 -5.09 -29.58 -17.99
C ASN A 46 -5.29 -29.14 -16.53
N LEU A 47 -4.94 -27.88 -16.23
CA LEU A 47 -5.50 -27.16 -15.08
C LEU A 47 -7.05 -27.24 -15.06
N GLN A 48 -7.65 -27.27 -16.24
CA GLN A 48 -9.10 -27.42 -16.43
C GLN A 48 -9.62 -28.79 -15.99
N GLU A 49 -8.87 -29.89 -16.17
CA GLU A 49 -9.21 -31.21 -15.58
C GLU A 49 -9.10 -31.22 -14.07
N LEU A 50 -8.07 -30.60 -13.49
CA LEU A 50 -7.96 -30.48 -12.02
C LEU A 50 -9.19 -29.75 -11.47
N ILE A 51 -9.64 -28.71 -12.17
CA ILE A 51 -10.78 -27.90 -11.76
C ILE A 51 -12.11 -28.61 -12.02
N TYR A 52 -12.25 -29.30 -13.14
CA TYR A 52 -13.40 -30.15 -13.40
C TYR A 52 -13.50 -31.27 -12.36
N TYR A 53 -12.38 -31.88 -12.00
CA TYR A 53 -12.29 -32.85 -10.92
C TYR A 53 -12.69 -32.24 -9.58
N ILE A 54 -12.27 -31.00 -9.27
CA ILE A 54 -12.68 -30.26 -8.07
C ILE A 54 -14.19 -30.03 -8.04
N GLN A 55 -14.75 -29.50 -9.13
CA GLN A 55 -16.18 -29.24 -9.25
C GLN A 55 -16.99 -30.54 -9.16
N ALA A 56 -16.55 -31.59 -9.86
CA ALA A 56 -17.19 -32.90 -9.83
C ALA A 56 -17.11 -33.51 -8.42
N THR A 57 -15.95 -33.47 -7.76
CA THR A 57 -15.76 -34.05 -6.42
C THR A 57 -16.58 -33.29 -5.38
N THR A 58 -16.57 -31.96 -5.40
CA THR A 58 -17.38 -31.14 -4.48
C THR A 58 -18.88 -31.31 -4.71
N SER A 59 -19.32 -31.47 -5.96
CA SER A 59 -20.73 -31.66 -6.30
C SER A 59 -21.25 -33.10 -6.07
N SER A 60 -20.40 -34.12 -6.21
CA SER A 60 -20.84 -35.54 -6.24
C SER A 60 -20.80 -36.27 -4.90
N THR A 61 -20.09 -35.77 -3.90
CA THR A 61 -19.67 -36.62 -2.76
C THR A 61 -20.41 -36.34 -1.44
N GLY A 62 -21.33 -35.37 -1.37
CA GLY A 62 -21.86 -34.93 -0.07
C GLY A 62 -20.78 -34.34 0.86
N LEU A 63 -19.57 -34.08 0.33
CA LEU A 63 -18.44 -33.42 0.99
C LEU A 63 -18.76 -31.97 1.39
N ALA A 64 -19.84 -31.38 0.87
CA ALA A 64 -20.35 -30.08 1.33
C ALA A 64 -20.41 -30.01 2.87
N ASN A 65 -20.72 -31.13 3.53
CA ASN A 65 -20.82 -31.20 4.99
C ASN A 65 -19.50 -31.50 5.72
N HIS A 66 -18.38 -31.71 5.02
CA HIS A 66 -17.12 -32.18 5.62
C HIS A 66 -16.01 -31.12 5.53
N TYR A 67 -16.13 -30.10 6.38
CA TYR A 67 -15.25 -28.92 6.46
C TYR A 67 -13.75 -29.22 6.34
N TYR A 68 -13.23 -30.18 7.12
CA TYR A 68 -11.80 -30.53 7.12
C TYR A 68 -11.28 -30.94 5.73
N LEU A 69 -12.07 -31.73 5.00
CA LEU A 69 -11.69 -32.22 3.67
C LEU A 69 -11.75 -31.08 2.66
N ASN A 70 -12.75 -30.19 2.77
CA ASN A 70 -12.83 -29.00 1.93
C ASN A 70 -11.63 -28.07 2.15
N VAL A 71 -11.26 -27.75 3.41
CA VAL A 71 -10.10 -26.90 3.69
C VAL A 71 -8.80 -27.52 3.18
N LEU A 72 -8.56 -28.81 3.45
CA LEU A 72 -7.36 -29.50 2.96
C LEU A 72 -7.29 -29.49 1.43
N PHE A 73 -8.42 -29.75 0.78
CA PHE A 73 -8.52 -29.80 -0.67
C PHE A 73 -8.30 -28.44 -1.31
N PHE A 74 -8.95 -27.39 -0.79
CA PHE A 74 -8.75 -26.03 -1.26
C PHE A 74 -7.33 -25.53 -1.00
N LYS A 75 -6.70 -25.95 0.11
CA LYS A 75 -5.30 -25.60 0.41
C LYS A 75 -4.39 -26.13 -0.68
N GLU A 76 -4.49 -27.44 -0.96
CA GLU A 76 -3.68 -28.08 -2.00
C GLU A 76 -3.91 -27.40 -3.35
N PHE A 77 -5.17 -27.10 -3.70
CA PHE A 77 -5.47 -26.40 -4.94
C PHE A 77 -4.84 -25.00 -5.02
N ALA A 78 -4.94 -24.19 -3.96
CA ALA A 78 -4.32 -22.87 -3.91
C ALA A 78 -2.78 -22.95 -4.02
N GLU A 79 -2.16 -23.94 -3.39
CA GLU A 79 -0.73 -24.19 -3.53
C GLU A 79 -0.34 -24.55 -4.97
N GLN A 80 -1.12 -25.41 -5.63
CA GLN A 80 -0.87 -25.80 -7.02
C GLN A 80 -1.04 -24.61 -7.97
N LEU A 81 -2.04 -23.76 -7.76
CA LEU A 81 -2.21 -22.52 -8.51
C LEU A 81 -1.00 -21.58 -8.36
N ASN A 82 -0.54 -21.39 -7.12
CA ASN A 82 0.63 -20.55 -6.85
C ASN A 82 1.92 -21.13 -7.48
N ARG A 83 2.14 -22.46 -7.40
CA ARG A 83 3.28 -23.12 -8.05
C ARG A 83 3.23 -22.96 -9.58
N PHE A 84 2.04 -23.11 -10.15
CA PHE A 84 1.83 -22.90 -11.58
C PHE A 84 2.16 -21.46 -11.98
N TYR A 85 1.67 -20.46 -11.24
CA TYR A 85 1.94 -19.06 -11.51
C TYR A 85 3.44 -18.72 -11.38
N LEU A 86 4.11 -19.16 -10.32
CA LEU A 86 5.56 -18.95 -10.14
C LEU A 86 6.38 -19.56 -11.27
N ARG A 87 6.02 -20.76 -11.72
CA ARG A 87 6.67 -21.40 -12.87
C ARG A 87 6.39 -20.64 -14.15
N PHE A 88 5.17 -20.15 -14.32
CA PHE A 88 4.81 -19.35 -15.47
C PHE A 88 5.69 -18.09 -15.56
N GLN A 89 5.82 -17.33 -14.47
CA GLN A 89 6.69 -16.15 -14.41
C GLN A 89 8.16 -16.48 -14.72
N GLN A 90 8.66 -17.64 -14.26
CA GLN A 90 10.03 -18.08 -14.53
C GLN A 90 10.26 -18.45 -16.00
N LEU A 91 9.25 -19.01 -16.67
CA LEU A 91 9.33 -19.37 -18.09
C LEU A 91 9.22 -18.17 -19.02
N PHE A 92 8.55 -17.11 -18.56
CA PHE A 92 8.32 -15.89 -19.33
C PHE A 92 8.71 -14.65 -18.51
N PRO A 93 10.00 -14.48 -18.16
CA PRO A 93 10.45 -13.26 -17.50
C PRO A 93 10.19 -12.08 -18.44
N GLU A 94 9.60 -11.04 -17.87
CA GLU A 94 9.15 -9.78 -18.49
C GLU A 94 9.95 -9.40 -19.76
N GLY A 95 9.32 -9.51 -20.93
CA GLY A 95 9.84 -8.97 -22.19
C GLY A 95 10.46 -9.95 -23.19
N GLY A 96 10.56 -11.25 -22.88
CA GLY A 96 11.19 -12.24 -23.79
C GLY A 96 10.27 -13.01 -24.75
N GLY A 97 8.95 -12.92 -24.59
CA GLY A 97 8.00 -13.70 -25.40
C GLY A 97 7.47 -12.93 -26.60
N GLY A 98 7.55 -13.50 -27.80
CA GLY A 98 6.81 -12.98 -28.96
C GLY A 98 5.30 -12.92 -28.69
N ASP A 99 4.55 -12.15 -29.49
CA ASP A 99 3.10 -11.90 -29.31
C ASP A 99 2.27 -13.17 -29.06
N ASP A 100 2.66 -14.32 -29.63
CA ASP A 100 1.98 -15.60 -29.44
C ASP A 100 2.11 -16.17 -28.01
N SER A 101 3.26 -15.97 -27.37
CA SER A 101 3.47 -16.33 -25.96
C SER A 101 2.69 -15.41 -25.03
N ARG A 102 2.57 -14.13 -25.39
CA ARG A 102 1.79 -13.15 -24.64
C ARG A 102 0.29 -13.44 -24.74
N LYS A 103 -0.20 -13.81 -25.92
CA LYS A 103 -1.59 -14.21 -26.11
C LYS A 103 -1.95 -15.51 -25.36
N LYS A 104 -1.08 -16.52 -25.39
CA LYS A 104 -1.25 -17.75 -24.59
C LYS A 104 -1.20 -17.47 -23.09
N LEU A 105 -0.36 -16.52 -22.66
CA LEU A 105 -0.31 -16.04 -21.28
C LEU A 105 -1.64 -15.38 -20.88
N GLU A 106 -2.17 -14.48 -21.71
CA GLU A 106 -3.46 -13.84 -21.48
C GLU A 106 -4.60 -14.87 -21.42
N GLU A 107 -4.60 -15.89 -22.29
CA GLU A 107 -5.57 -16.99 -22.25
C GLU A 107 -5.46 -17.83 -20.96
N VAL A 108 -4.24 -18.22 -20.58
CA VAL A 108 -3.97 -18.96 -19.34
C VAL A 108 -4.36 -18.12 -18.11
N MET A 109 -4.06 -16.81 -18.13
CA MET A 109 -4.47 -15.89 -17.06
C MET A 109 -5.97 -15.73 -17.03
N ALA A 110 -6.67 -15.58 -18.15
CA ALA A 110 -8.13 -15.48 -18.17
C ALA A 110 -8.79 -16.76 -17.63
N VAL A 111 -8.25 -17.94 -17.95
CA VAL A 111 -8.68 -19.23 -17.39
C VAL A 111 -8.39 -19.30 -15.89
N LEU A 112 -7.17 -18.96 -15.47
CA LEU A 112 -6.78 -18.88 -14.06
C LEU A 112 -7.67 -17.90 -13.30
N GLN A 113 -7.97 -16.73 -13.83
CA GLN A 113 -8.82 -15.71 -13.23
C GLN A 113 -10.26 -16.17 -13.10
N ARG A 114 -10.82 -16.80 -14.13
CA ARG A 114 -12.18 -17.38 -14.09
C ARG A 114 -12.29 -18.47 -13.04
N HIS A 115 -11.24 -19.27 -12.91
CA HIS A 115 -11.19 -20.35 -11.93
C HIS A 115 -10.81 -19.89 -10.54
N HIS A 116 -10.00 -18.85 -10.43
CA HIS A 116 -9.72 -18.13 -9.20
C HIS A 116 -11.01 -17.50 -8.69
N HIS A 117 -11.81 -16.88 -9.56
CA HIS A 117 -13.15 -16.39 -9.21
C HIS A 117 -14.09 -17.52 -8.76
N THR A 118 -14.04 -18.68 -9.43
CA THR A 118 -14.83 -19.86 -9.01
C THR A 118 -14.37 -20.38 -7.65
N PHE A 119 -13.06 -20.45 -7.42
CA PHE A 119 -12.45 -20.86 -6.17
C PHE A 119 -12.77 -19.89 -5.03
N ILE A 120 -12.64 -18.58 -5.28
CA ILE A 120 -13.08 -17.51 -4.39
C ILE A 120 -14.54 -17.70 -4.05
N LYS A 121 -15.41 -17.88 -5.05
CA LYS A 121 -16.84 -18.08 -4.83
C LYS A 121 -17.11 -19.32 -3.98
N MET A 122 -16.42 -20.43 -4.24
CA MET A 122 -16.55 -21.67 -3.46
C MET A 122 -16.06 -21.50 -2.04
N ILE A 123 -14.94 -20.79 -1.84
CA ILE A 123 -14.40 -20.47 -0.52
C ILE A 123 -15.32 -19.53 0.22
N THR A 124 -15.70 -18.39 -0.36
CA THR A 124 -16.66 -17.45 0.21
C THR A 124 -17.97 -18.14 0.56
N GLN A 125 -18.54 -18.95 -0.34
CA GLN A 125 -19.75 -19.72 -0.05
C GLN A 125 -19.54 -20.71 1.09
N MET A 126 -18.42 -21.43 1.12
CA MET A 126 -18.08 -22.33 2.23
C MET A 126 -17.93 -21.56 3.54
N LEU A 127 -17.34 -20.37 3.53
CA LEU A 127 -17.13 -19.54 4.72
C LEU A 127 -18.40 -18.81 5.18
N GLU A 128 -19.32 -18.49 4.26
CA GLU A 128 -20.62 -17.89 4.54
C GLU A 128 -21.62 -18.94 5.06
N GLU A 129 -21.63 -20.14 4.48
CA GLU A 129 -22.49 -21.26 4.91
C GLU A 129 -22.03 -21.86 6.24
N TYR A 130 -20.72 -21.88 6.47
CA TYR A 130 -20.12 -22.32 7.73
C TYR A 130 -19.77 -21.08 8.54
N ASP A 131 -20.72 -20.58 9.32
CA ASP A 131 -20.50 -19.51 10.28
C ASP A 131 -19.31 -19.89 11.18
N LEU A 132 -18.10 -19.46 10.82
CA LEU A 132 -16.86 -19.86 11.50
C LEU A 132 -16.86 -19.40 12.96
N SER A 133 -17.70 -18.41 13.29
CA SER A 133 -17.95 -18.01 14.67
C SER A 133 -18.46 -19.18 15.52
N TYR A 134 -19.35 -20.02 14.98
CA TYR A 134 -19.87 -21.22 15.67
C TYR A 134 -18.83 -22.33 15.83
N ALA A 135 -17.90 -22.47 14.88
CA ALA A 135 -16.81 -23.46 14.96
C ALA A 135 -15.71 -23.03 15.96
N LEU A 136 -15.52 -21.72 16.15
CA LEU A 136 -14.56 -21.15 17.08
C LEU A 136 -15.11 -21.02 18.52
N ASP A 137 -16.43 -21.16 18.72
CA ASP A 137 -17.12 -21.07 20.03
C ASP A 137 -16.94 -22.31 20.96
N GLY A 138 -15.89 -23.10 20.74
CA GLY A 138 -15.29 -23.96 21.77
C GLY A 138 -15.94 -25.32 22.07
N THR A 139 -16.96 -25.78 21.34
CA THR A 139 -17.65 -27.04 21.69
C THR A 139 -17.04 -28.32 21.09
N LEU A 140 -16.09 -28.22 20.14
CA LEU A 140 -15.44 -29.38 19.52
C LEU A 140 -13.90 -29.25 19.58
N LYS A 141 -13.24 -30.31 20.07
CA LYS A 141 -11.79 -30.42 20.37
C LYS A 141 -10.79 -30.63 19.20
N PRO A 142 -11.09 -30.43 17.90
CA PRO A 142 -10.05 -30.27 16.86
C PRO A 142 -9.73 -28.81 16.41
N PRO A 143 -9.78 -27.74 17.24
CA PRO A 143 -9.67 -26.36 16.75
C PRO A 143 -8.31 -25.99 16.16
N SER A 144 -7.20 -26.49 16.69
CA SER A 144 -5.87 -26.00 16.31
C SER A 144 -5.41 -26.46 14.93
N ILE A 145 -5.59 -27.75 14.62
CA ILE A 145 -5.27 -28.31 13.29
C ILE A 145 -6.15 -27.65 12.22
N ILE A 146 -7.43 -27.45 12.52
CA ILE A 146 -8.36 -26.79 11.61
C ILE A 146 -7.97 -25.32 11.40
N ALA A 147 -7.66 -24.58 12.47
CA ALA A 147 -7.20 -23.21 12.37
C ALA A 147 -5.90 -23.12 11.57
N GLU A 148 -4.96 -24.03 11.78
CA GLU A 148 -3.70 -24.10 11.06
C GLU A 148 -3.90 -24.35 9.55
N LEU A 149 -4.73 -25.34 9.19
CA LEU A 149 -5.08 -25.62 7.80
C LEU A 149 -5.82 -24.45 7.15
N THR A 150 -6.68 -23.77 7.91
CA THR A 150 -7.41 -22.59 7.44
C THR A 150 -6.43 -21.44 7.18
N VAL A 151 -5.49 -21.16 8.08
CA VAL A 151 -4.46 -20.14 7.88
C VAL A 151 -3.56 -20.46 6.69
N ASP A 152 -3.18 -21.73 6.51
CA ASP A 152 -2.41 -22.17 5.34
C ASP A 152 -3.20 -21.94 4.04
N LEU A 153 -4.50 -22.25 4.03
CA LEU A 153 -5.40 -21.97 2.91
C LEU A 153 -5.48 -20.46 2.63
N LEU A 154 -5.68 -19.64 3.66
CA LEU A 154 -5.74 -18.19 3.53
C LEU A 154 -4.43 -17.62 2.97
N LEU A 155 -3.28 -18.11 3.44
CA LEU A 155 -1.96 -17.74 2.94
C LEU A 155 -1.76 -18.10 1.47
N SER A 156 -2.10 -19.33 1.08
CA SER A 156 -1.98 -19.79 -0.29
C SER A 156 -2.92 -19.02 -1.22
N THR A 157 -4.14 -18.75 -0.77
CA THR A 157 -5.11 -17.92 -1.50
C THR A 157 -4.57 -16.51 -1.69
N LEU A 158 -4.10 -15.87 -0.62
CA LEU A 158 -3.56 -14.51 -0.65
C LEU A 158 -2.32 -14.40 -1.57
N ARG A 159 -1.44 -15.40 -1.57
CA ARG A 159 -0.30 -15.45 -2.50
C ARG A 159 -0.77 -15.52 -3.95
N ALA A 160 -1.72 -16.42 -4.24
CA ALA A 160 -2.30 -16.55 -5.57
C ALA A 160 -3.03 -15.26 -6.03
N THR A 161 -3.76 -14.57 -5.13
CA THR A 161 -4.48 -13.33 -5.45
C THR A 161 -3.52 -12.15 -5.65
N SER A 162 -2.45 -12.07 -4.87
CA SER A 162 -1.47 -10.98 -4.95
C SER A 162 -0.81 -10.93 -6.33
N GLN A 163 -0.56 -12.12 -6.87
CA GLN A 163 0.02 -12.41 -8.17
C GLN A 163 -0.95 -12.21 -9.33
N ALA A 164 -2.26 -12.40 -9.11
CA ALA A 164 -3.25 -12.21 -10.15
C ALA A 164 -3.43 -10.72 -10.48
N GLU A 165 -3.02 -10.33 -11.69
CA GLU A 165 -3.30 -9.03 -12.32
C GLU A 165 -4.76 -8.97 -12.80
N THR A 166 -5.71 -9.05 -11.87
CA THR A 166 -7.14 -9.07 -12.19
C THR A 166 -7.72 -7.67 -12.21
N GLU A 167 -8.27 -7.27 -13.37
CA GLU A 167 -8.98 -5.99 -13.56
C GLU A 167 -10.34 -5.95 -12.86
N SER A 168 -10.88 -7.11 -12.44
CA SER A 168 -12.20 -7.21 -11.79
C SER A 168 -12.14 -6.81 -10.29
N THR A 169 -12.05 -5.51 -10.02
CA THR A 169 -12.00 -4.90 -8.67
C THR A 169 -13.11 -5.36 -7.71
N THR A 170 -14.31 -5.68 -8.22
CA THR A 170 -15.50 -6.04 -7.42
C THR A 170 -15.45 -7.45 -6.82
N ASN A 171 -14.81 -8.40 -7.49
CA ASN A 171 -14.68 -9.77 -6.99
C ASN A 171 -13.51 -9.90 -6.02
N CYS A 172 -12.40 -9.20 -6.30
CA CYS A 172 -11.25 -9.15 -5.43
C CYS A 172 -11.58 -8.51 -4.08
N SER A 173 -12.38 -7.43 -4.08
CA SER A 173 -12.80 -6.76 -2.85
C SER A 173 -13.57 -7.67 -1.89
N ARG A 174 -14.56 -8.42 -2.40
CA ARG A 174 -15.33 -9.38 -1.57
C ARG A 174 -14.45 -10.48 -0.99
N LEU A 175 -13.51 -10.99 -1.79
CA LEU A 175 -12.53 -11.96 -1.29
C LEU A 175 -11.69 -11.37 -0.18
N TYR A 176 -11.06 -10.21 -0.40
CA TYR A 176 -10.20 -9.60 0.61
C TYR A 176 -10.97 -9.33 1.90
N ALA A 177 -12.20 -8.83 1.81
CA ALA A 177 -13.08 -8.69 2.97
C ALA A 177 -13.28 -10.03 3.71
N SER A 178 -13.57 -11.11 2.98
CA SER A 178 -13.73 -12.46 3.57
C SER A 178 -12.44 -12.95 4.23
N LEU A 179 -11.30 -12.86 3.53
CA LEU A 179 -9.99 -13.27 4.03
C LEU A 179 -9.63 -12.49 5.31
N ILE A 180 -9.91 -11.20 5.35
CA ILE A 180 -9.71 -10.34 6.51
C ILE A 180 -10.60 -10.79 7.66
N ASP A 181 -11.90 -10.94 7.44
CA ASP A 181 -12.86 -11.27 8.52
C ASP A 181 -12.48 -12.60 9.18
N ILE A 182 -12.10 -13.61 8.40
CA ILE A 182 -11.71 -14.93 8.92
C ILE A 182 -10.33 -14.89 9.57
N GLY A 183 -9.36 -14.31 8.87
CA GLY A 183 -7.99 -14.23 9.37
C GLY A 183 -7.92 -13.48 10.69
N MET A 184 -8.67 -12.38 10.82
CA MET A 184 -8.77 -11.60 12.05
C MET A 184 -9.56 -12.32 13.13
N SER A 185 -10.63 -13.05 12.80
CA SER A 185 -11.35 -13.87 13.78
C SER A 185 -10.44 -14.93 14.40
N ILE A 186 -9.64 -15.63 13.58
CA ILE A 186 -8.67 -16.61 14.08
C ILE A 186 -7.56 -15.90 14.87
N PHE A 187 -7.09 -14.74 14.43
CA PHE A 187 -6.06 -13.96 15.11
C PHE A 187 -6.51 -13.47 16.50
N ASP A 188 -7.74 -12.96 16.60
CA ASP A 188 -8.30 -12.50 17.87
C ASP A 188 -8.54 -13.68 18.82
N ALA A 189 -9.11 -14.79 18.32
CA ALA A 189 -9.26 -16.03 19.09
C ALA A 189 -7.92 -16.59 19.57
N PHE A 190 -6.88 -16.49 18.75
CA PHE A 190 -5.52 -16.87 19.13
C PHE A 190 -4.98 -15.96 20.24
N ASN A 191 -5.25 -14.64 20.20
CA ASN A 191 -4.68 -13.69 21.15
C ASN A 191 -5.40 -13.61 22.50
N GLN A 192 -6.65 -14.07 22.60
CA GLN A 192 -7.42 -14.04 23.84
C GLN A 192 -6.64 -14.67 25.03
N PRO A 193 -6.71 -14.08 26.24
CA PRO A 193 -6.10 -14.64 27.44
C PRO A 193 -6.66 -16.04 27.73
N GLY A 194 -5.80 -17.03 27.95
CA GLY A 194 -6.23 -18.41 28.22
C GLY A 194 -6.65 -19.21 26.98
N SER A 195 -6.45 -18.68 25.76
CA SER A 195 -6.77 -19.39 24.53
C SER A 195 -6.06 -20.75 24.45
N GLU A 196 -6.84 -21.81 24.32
CA GLU A 196 -6.35 -23.19 24.14
C GLU A 196 -5.51 -23.33 22.86
N LEU A 197 -5.73 -22.46 21.86
CA LEU A 197 -4.96 -22.42 20.62
C LEU A 197 -3.47 -22.16 20.89
N LYS A 198 -3.10 -21.37 21.90
CA LYS A 198 -1.69 -21.15 22.28
C LYS A 198 -1.03 -22.38 22.89
N SER A 199 -1.81 -23.23 23.58
CA SER A 199 -1.29 -24.38 24.34
C SER A 199 -1.02 -25.63 23.46
N SER A 200 -1.62 -25.68 22.28
CA SER A 200 -1.66 -26.89 21.43
C SER A 200 -0.53 -26.98 20.37
N SER A 201 0.31 -25.95 20.23
CA SER A 201 1.28 -25.83 19.12
C SER A 201 2.65 -26.48 19.34
N SER A 202 2.77 -27.49 20.21
CA SER A 202 4.08 -27.98 20.70
C SER A 202 4.62 -29.28 20.06
N SER A 203 3.99 -29.85 19.02
CA SER A 203 4.33 -31.23 18.60
C SER A 203 5.20 -31.41 17.35
N SER A 204 5.61 -30.36 16.63
CA SER A 204 6.63 -30.50 15.57
C SER A 204 7.45 -29.21 15.38
N PRO A 205 8.79 -29.26 15.47
CA PRO A 205 9.65 -28.10 15.27
C PRO A 205 9.78 -27.63 13.80
N SER A 206 9.25 -28.38 12.82
CA SER A 206 9.45 -28.07 11.40
C SER A 206 8.44 -27.11 10.76
N ASP A 207 7.20 -27.03 11.26
CA ASP A 207 6.09 -26.43 10.50
C ASP A 207 5.67 -25.02 10.98
N GLY A 208 6.36 -24.47 11.98
CA GLY A 208 6.06 -23.16 12.57
C GLY A 208 4.81 -23.19 13.45
N SER A 209 4.79 -22.41 14.54
CA SER A 209 3.59 -22.37 15.39
C SER A 209 2.44 -21.67 14.66
N LEU A 210 1.20 -21.96 15.05
CA LEU A 210 0.01 -21.26 14.54
C LEU A 210 0.17 -19.73 14.64
N GLY A 211 0.77 -19.24 15.72
CA GLY A 211 1.10 -17.82 15.89
C GLY A 211 2.05 -17.29 14.82
N THR A 212 3.07 -18.05 14.43
CA THR A 212 3.95 -17.69 13.30
C THR A 212 3.18 -17.62 11.99
N LYS A 213 2.34 -18.63 11.70
CA LYS A 213 1.55 -18.68 10.46
C LYS A 213 0.57 -17.51 10.38
N LEU A 214 -0.12 -17.21 11.49
CA LEU A 214 -1.00 -16.05 11.59
C LEU A 214 -0.26 -14.73 11.39
N PHE A 215 0.93 -14.59 11.97
CA PHE A 215 1.76 -13.41 11.74
C PHE A 215 2.16 -13.24 10.29
N ILE A 216 2.60 -14.33 9.64
CA ILE A 216 2.93 -14.33 8.21
C ILE A 216 1.70 -13.94 7.39
N PHE A 217 0.53 -14.46 7.74
CA PHE A 217 -0.72 -14.13 7.08
C PHE A 217 -1.02 -12.64 7.17
N VAL A 218 -1.03 -12.07 8.38
CA VAL A 218 -1.28 -10.64 8.61
C VAL A 218 -0.27 -9.76 7.87
N SER A 219 1.03 -10.09 7.95
CA SER A 219 2.08 -9.32 7.27
C SER A 219 1.94 -9.37 5.75
N THR A 220 1.62 -10.55 5.20
CA THR A 220 1.37 -10.72 3.76
C THR A 220 0.10 -9.99 3.31
N LEU A 221 -0.93 -9.96 4.17
CA LEU A 221 -2.22 -9.32 3.90
C LEU A 221 -2.06 -7.81 3.84
N LEU A 222 -1.38 -7.22 4.83
CA LEU A 222 -0.96 -5.82 4.85
C LEU A 222 -0.25 -5.41 3.57
N LYS A 223 0.78 -6.18 3.18
CA LYS A 223 1.55 -5.95 1.95
C LYS A 223 0.66 -5.98 0.72
N THR A 224 -0.17 -7.01 0.59
CA THR A 224 -1.01 -7.21 -0.59
C THR A 224 -2.04 -6.08 -0.73
N LEU A 225 -2.70 -5.71 0.37
CA LEU A 225 -3.71 -4.65 0.35
C LEU A 225 -3.09 -3.29 0.05
N TYR A 226 -1.92 -3.00 0.62
CA TYR A 226 -1.18 -1.78 0.29
C TYR A 226 -0.81 -1.73 -1.20
N SER A 227 -0.18 -2.79 -1.73
CA SER A 227 0.23 -2.86 -3.14
C SER A 227 -0.96 -2.74 -4.11
N LYS A 228 -2.13 -3.28 -3.72
CA LYS A 228 -3.37 -3.20 -4.52
C LYS A 228 -4.19 -1.92 -4.25
N GLY A 229 -3.74 -1.01 -3.39
CA GLY A 229 -4.50 0.21 -3.03
C GLY A 229 -5.85 -0.09 -2.36
N MET A 230 -5.96 -1.23 -1.68
CA MET A 230 -7.17 -1.71 -1.02
C MET A 230 -7.09 -1.52 0.52
N THR A 231 -6.50 -0.41 0.94
CA THR A 231 -6.22 -0.10 2.35
C THR A 231 -7.49 0.13 3.17
N GLN A 232 -8.63 0.53 2.57
CA GLN A 232 -9.93 0.67 3.25
C GLN A 232 -10.34 -0.55 4.06
N TYR A 233 -10.00 -1.77 3.61
CA TYR A 233 -10.39 -2.99 4.31
C TYR A 233 -9.59 -3.20 5.60
N MET A 234 -8.47 -2.47 5.75
CA MET A 234 -7.64 -2.52 6.96
C MET A 234 -8.21 -1.70 8.12
N LYS A 235 -9.25 -0.86 7.92
CA LYS A 235 -9.88 -0.12 9.03
C LYS A 235 -10.27 -1.09 10.16
N ARG A 236 -10.97 -2.18 9.83
CA ARG A 236 -11.37 -3.24 10.78
C ARG A 236 -10.19 -3.93 11.47
N VAL A 237 -9.10 -4.13 10.73
CA VAL A 237 -7.90 -4.83 11.21
C VAL A 237 -7.12 -3.99 12.20
N PHE A 238 -7.07 -2.67 12.01
CA PHE A 238 -6.47 -1.77 12.98
C PHE A 238 -7.40 -1.50 14.16
N ASP A 239 -8.71 -1.56 13.98
CA ASP A 239 -9.65 -1.45 15.11
C ASP A 239 -9.60 -2.68 16.04
N SER A 240 -8.98 -3.79 15.62
CA SER A 240 -8.81 -5.02 16.40
C SER A 240 -7.46 -5.07 17.18
N SER A 241 -7.06 -6.28 17.61
CA SER A 241 -5.94 -6.50 18.53
C SER A 241 -4.53 -6.21 17.97
N ILE A 242 -4.39 -5.92 16.67
CA ILE A 242 -3.08 -5.64 16.04
C ILE A 242 -2.54 -4.30 16.54
N ASN A 243 -1.35 -4.29 17.12
CA ASN A 243 -0.71 -3.09 17.63
C ASN A 243 0.81 -3.14 17.40
N PRO A 244 1.56 -2.05 17.64
CA PRO A 244 3.01 -2.05 17.43
C PRO A 244 3.76 -3.11 18.25
N LYS A 245 3.16 -3.63 19.34
CA LYS A 245 3.77 -4.69 20.18
C LYS A 245 3.48 -6.10 19.69
N THR A 246 2.61 -6.27 18.68
CA THR A 246 2.21 -7.58 18.14
C THR A 246 3.41 -8.46 17.76
N PRO A 247 4.44 -7.96 17.04
CA PRO A 247 5.60 -8.78 16.71
C PRO A 247 6.33 -9.29 17.96
N LEU A 248 6.39 -8.50 19.04
CA LEU A 248 7.06 -8.88 20.29
C LEU A 248 6.35 -10.04 20.98
N SER A 249 5.01 -10.04 21.01
CA SER A 249 4.25 -11.15 21.57
C SER A 249 4.48 -12.46 20.81
N ILE A 250 4.66 -12.40 19.49
CA ILE A 250 4.80 -13.59 18.66
C ILE A 250 6.26 -14.09 18.63
N LEU A 251 7.23 -13.16 18.70
CA LEU A 251 8.65 -13.48 18.89
C LEU A 251 8.91 -14.24 20.19
N SER A 252 8.15 -13.96 21.25
CA SER A 252 8.29 -14.69 22.52
C SER A 252 7.89 -16.17 22.40
N GLN A 253 7.17 -16.54 21.33
CA GLN A 253 6.58 -17.86 21.12
C GLN A 253 7.18 -18.61 19.93
N SER A 254 7.95 -17.93 19.07
CA SER A 254 8.42 -18.52 17.80
C SER A 254 9.61 -17.79 17.19
N THR A 255 10.32 -18.48 16.29
CA THR A 255 11.40 -17.90 15.48
C THR A 255 10.82 -17.21 14.25
N ILE A 256 10.63 -15.88 14.33
CA ILE A 256 10.26 -15.06 13.16
C ILE A 256 11.53 -14.47 12.55
N VAL A 257 11.61 -14.47 11.21
CA VAL A 257 12.73 -13.85 10.48
C VAL A 257 12.56 -12.33 10.46
N ILE A 258 13.65 -11.59 10.69
CA ILE A 258 13.69 -10.12 10.71
C ILE A 258 12.96 -9.44 9.52
N PRO A 259 13.09 -9.88 8.25
CA PRO A 259 12.40 -9.26 7.13
C PRO A 259 10.88 -9.26 7.28
N MET A 260 10.28 -10.28 7.92
CA MET A 260 8.82 -10.33 8.12
C MET A 260 8.35 -9.29 9.14
N ILE A 261 9.18 -9.01 10.15
CA ILE A 261 8.92 -7.96 11.15
C ILE A 261 8.99 -6.59 10.49
N ILE A 262 10.01 -6.39 9.66
CA ILE A 262 10.20 -5.17 8.90
C ILE A 262 9.01 -4.94 7.96
N ASP A 263 8.60 -5.96 7.18
CA ASP A 263 7.43 -5.88 6.31
C ASP A 263 6.16 -5.58 7.12
N PHE A 264 5.98 -6.19 8.29
CA PHE A 264 4.84 -5.89 9.15
C PHE A 264 4.80 -4.41 9.56
N TYR A 265 5.91 -3.84 10.07
CA TYR A 265 5.94 -2.43 10.47
C TYR A 265 5.78 -1.48 9.27
N ARG A 266 6.45 -1.79 8.14
CA ARG A 266 6.32 -1.05 6.88
C ARG A 266 4.86 -1.01 6.45
N TYR A 267 4.29 -2.13 6.08
CA TYR A 267 2.97 -2.14 5.48
C TYR A 267 1.86 -1.76 6.48
N SER A 268 2.07 -1.95 7.79
CA SER A 268 1.17 -1.38 8.80
C SER A 268 1.17 0.14 8.77
N SER A 269 2.35 0.77 8.85
CA SER A 269 2.45 2.24 8.78
C SER A 269 1.94 2.77 7.44
N PHE A 270 2.24 2.08 6.34
CA PHE A 270 1.87 2.53 5.00
C PHE A 270 0.35 2.50 4.80
N CYS A 271 -0.31 1.42 5.23
CA CYS A 271 -1.78 1.34 5.23
C CYS A 271 -2.39 2.42 6.11
N LEU A 272 -1.84 2.69 7.30
CA LEU A 272 -2.36 3.71 8.21
C LEU A 272 -2.24 5.13 7.64
N ILE A 273 -1.16 5.44 6.92
CA ILE A 273 -0.98 6.74 6.25
C ILE A 273 -2.02 6.90 5.13
N ASP A 274 -2.23 5.87 4.32
CA ASP A 274 -3.22 5.89 3.25
C ASP A 274 -4.64 6.05 3.84
N LEU A 275 -4.97 5.28 4.89
CA LEU A 275 -6.22 5.41 5.65
C LEU A 275 -6.42 6.79 6.27
N ALA A 276 -5.35 7.44 6.75
CA ALA A 276 -5.43 8.79 7.29
C ALA A 276 -5.89 9.82 6.25
N CYS A 277 -5.74 9.51 4.96
CA CYS A 277 -6.04 10.39 3.84
C CYS A 277 -7.23 9.94 2.98
N GLU A 278 -7.82 8.75 3.22
CA GLU A 278 -8.81 8.13 2.33
C GLU A 278 -10.23 8.74 2.39
N ASP A 279 -10.60 9.44 3.47
CA ASP A 279 -11.97 9.97 3.60
C ASP A 279 -12.20 11.17 2.64
N ASP A 280 -12.71 10.85 1.45
CA ASP A 280 -13.05 11.80 0.38
C ASP A 280 -14.20 12.73 0.73
N LYS A 281 -15.09 12.32 1.65
CA LYS A 281 -16.33 13.08 1.95
C LYS A 281 -16.04 14.41 2.66
N ASP A 282 -15.01 14.44 3.51
CA ASP A 282 -14.75 15.60 4.37
C ASP A 282 -13.39 16.27 4.10
N ASN A 283 -12.57 15.72 3.19
CA ASN A 283 -11.18 16.16 2.96
C ASN A 283 -10.30 16.17 4.23
N ASP A 284 -10.79 15.64 5.34
CA ASP A 284 -10.16 15.65 6.66
C ASP A 284 -8.99 14.67 6.73
N ILE A 285 -8.05 14.96 7.63
CA ILE A 285 -6.92 14.08 7.98
C ILE A 285 -7.23 13.42 9.30
N ASN A 286 -7.31 12.09 9.29
CA ASN A 286 -7.58 11.33 10.51
C ASN A 286 -6.34 11.25 11.42
N ASP A 287 -6.31 12.12 12.43
CA ASP A 287 -5.24 12.21 13.41
C ASP A 287 -4.97 10.91 14.18
N SER A 288 -5.99 10.06 14.36
CA SER A 288 -5.84 8.78 15.05
C SER A 288 -4.92 7.85 14.26
N TYR A 289 -5.16 7.73 12.95
CA TYR A 289 -4.34 6.91 12.08
C TYR A 289 -2.94 7.49 11.88
N THR A 290 -2.79 8.81 11.76
CA THR A 290 -1.47 9.46 11.66
C THR A 290 -0.60 9.23 12.90
N LYS A 291 -1.17 9.37 14.11
CA LYS A 291 -0.45 9.10 15.38
C LYS A 291 -0.03 7.64 15.46
N ARG A 292 -0.95 6.72 15.12
CA ARG A 292 -0.64 5.30 15.12
C ARG A 292 0.44 4.96 14.10
N ALA A 293 0.34 5.47 12.87
CA ALA A 293 1.37 5.29 11.84
C ALA A 293 2.75 5.75 12.34
N GLN A 294 2.81 6.87 13.08
CA GLN A 294 4.04 7.37 13.67
C GLN A 294 4.68 6.35 14.62
N GLU A 295 3.90 5.66 15.45
CA GLU A 295 4.43 4.63 16.36
C GLU A 295 5.11 3.48 15.60
N TYR A 296 4.50 3.01 14.50
CA TYR A 296 5.09 1.96 13.66
C TYR A 296 6.34 2.47 12.94
N LEU A 297 6.32 3.70 12.43
CA LEU A 297 7.43 4.34 11.73
C LEU A 297 8.63 4.59 12.65
N ASP A 298 8.40 5.06 13.87
CA ASP A 298 9.45 5.32 14.86
C ASP A 298 10.20 4.04 15.22
N ILE A 299 9.48 2.92 15.39
CA ILE A 299 10.08 1.60 15.58
C ILE A 299 10.91 1.24 14.35
N LEU A 300 10.33 1.38 13.15
CA LEU A 300 10.94 0.99 11.88
C LEU A 300 12.26 1.72 11.61
N VAL A 301 12.31 3.05 11.76
CA VAL A 301 13.54 3.84 11.53
C VAL A 301 14.62 3.61 12.59
N THR A 302 14.24 3.06 13.75
CA THR A 302 15.18 2.71 14.83
C THR A 302 15.82 1.32 14.63
N ILE A 303 15.30 0.49 13.72
CA ILE A 303 15.87 -0.83 13.44
C ILE A 303 17.29 -0.65 12.87
N PRO A 304 18.32 -1.32 13.43
CA PRO A 304 19.71 -1.15 12.98
C PRO A 304 19.93 -1.43 11.49
N ASN A 305 19.21 -2.40 10.91
CA ASN A 305 19.28 -2.73 9.47
C ASN A 305 18.71 -1.64 8.55
N LEU A 306 18.01 -0.66 9.12
CA LEU A 306 17.42 0.49 8.43
C LEU A 306 18.18 1.80 8.71
N ASN A 307 19.29 1.73 9.45
CA ASN A 307 20.09 2.91 9.75
C ASN A 307 20.59 3.55 8.45
N LEU A 308 20.38 4.87 8.35
CA LEU A 308 20.78 5.68 7.21
C LEU A 308 22.28 5.56 6.88
N SER A 309 23.14 5.29 7.88
CA SER A 309 24.57 5.10 7.66
C SER A 309 24.88 3.91 6.74
N LEU A 310 24.02 2.88 6.71
CA LEU A 310 24.17 1.72 5.82
C LEU A 310 23.87 2.05 4.36
N PHE A 311 23.26 3.21 4.11
CA PHE A 311 22.85 3.68 2.78
C PHE A 311 23.57 4.97 2.38
N GLN A 312 24.66 5.34 3.05
CA GLN A 312 25.46 6.54 2.78
C GLN A 312 26.85 6.17 2.23
N GLY A 313 27.20 6.63 1.03
CA GLY A 313 28.58 6.58 0.53
C GLY A 313 28.72 6.29 -0.98
N PRO A 314 29.95 6.12 -1.49
CA PRO A 314 30.22 5.56 -2.83
C PRO A 314 29.73 4.10 -2.95
N GLU A 315 29.30 3.48 -1.86
CA GLU A 315 28.64 2.18 -1.83
C GLU A 315 27.25 2.20 -2.48
N ILE A 316 26.58 3.34 -2.63
CA ILE A 316 25.33 3.41 -3.41
C ILE A 316 25.60 3.06 -4.88
N ASP A 317 26.75 3.48 -5.41
CA ASP A 317 27.25 3.11 -6.74
C ASP A 317 27.54 1.59 -6.85
N MET A 318 27.97 0.94 -5.76
CA MET A 318 28.17 -0.51 -5.71
C MET A 318 26.87 -1.28 -5.54
N LEU A 319 25.95 -0.83 -4.67
CA LEU A 319 24.64 -1.44 -4.43
C LEU A 319 23.74 -1.41 -5.68
N GLN A 320 23.83 -0.36 -6.49
CA GLN A 320 23.13 -0.30 -7.78
C GLN A 320 23.78 -1.15 -8.89
N LYS A 321 25.09 -1.39 -8.84
CA LYS A 321 25.79 -2.25 -9.81
C LYS A 321 25.73 -3.74 -9.45
N SER A 322 25.41 -4.08 -8.20
CA SER A 322 25.42 -5.45 -7.69
C SER A 322 24.06 -6.15 -7.71
N THR A 323 22.99 -5.49 -8.14
CA THR A 323 21.67 -6.10 -8.40
C THR A 323 21.70 -7.22 -9.45
N SER A 324 22.79 -7.38 -10.21
CA SER A 324 22.94 -8.49 -11.16
C SER A 324 24.01 -9.54 -10.81
N VAL A 325 24.94 -9.34 -9.86
CA VAL A 325 26.11 -10.26 -9.73
C VAL A 325 26.58 -10.66 -8.31
N MET A 326 26.15 -10.07 -7.18
CA MET A 326 26.68 -10.52 -5.87
C MET A 326 25.62 -10.83 -4.80
N LYS A 327 25.48 -12.14 -4.49
CA LYS A 327 24.65 -12.75 -3.44
C LYS A 327 25.34 -12.87 -2.07
N SER A 328 26.38 -12.09 -1.74
CA SER A 328 27.24 -12.44 -0.58
C SER A 328 27.52 -11.37 0.48
N SER A 329 26.94 -10.16 0.46
CA SER A 329 27.03 -9.25 1.61
C SER A 329 25.70 -9.19 2.41
N SER A 330 25.65 -10.03 3.42
CA SER A 330 24.56 -10.30 4.39
C SER A 330 24.15 -9.15 5.32
N ALA A 331 24.49 -7.89 5.02
CA ALA A 331 24.35 -6.78 5.98
C ALA A 331 22.97 -6.11 5.97
N THR A 332 22.30 -6.03 4.82
CA THR A 332 21.01 -5.33 4.68
C THR A 332 19.90 -6.29 4.27
N SER A 333 18.85 -6.36 5.08
CA SER A 333 17.66 -7.19 4.82
C SER A 333 16.69 -6.55 3.81
N ILE A 334 17.02 -5.36 3.29
CA ILE A 334 16.11 -4.47 2.57
C ILE A 334 16.89 -3.75 1.47
N SER A 335 16.27 -3.54 0.32
CA SER A 335 16.85 -2.79 -0.80
C SER A 335 16.86 -1.27 -0.57
N LEU A 336 17.67 -0.54 -1.35
CA LEU A 336 17.67 0.92 -1.32
C LEU A 336 16.29 1.51 -1.64
N LEU A 337 15.59 0.96 -2.63
CA LEU A 337 14.28 1.43 -3.07
C LEU A 337 13.24 1.33 -1.95
N GLU A 338 13.23 0.20 -1.24
CA GLU A 338 12.37 -0.01 -0.07
C GLU A 338 12.76 0.92 1.10
N ARG A 339 14.04 1.28 1.23
CA ARG A 339 14.48 2.27 2.23
C ARG A 339 14.03 3.69 1.89
N GLU A 340 14.08 4.06 0.61
CA GLU A 340 13.57 5.34 0.09
C GLU A 340 12.05 5.44 0.32
N GLU A 341 11.33 4.34 0.10
CA GLU A 341 9.90 4.22 0.39
C GLU A 341 9.59 4.53 1.87
N VAL A 342 10.34 3.93 2.79
CA VAL A 342 10.21 4.17 4.23
C VAL A 342 10.47 5.64 4.57
N SER A 343 11.52 6.26 4.01
CA SER A 343 11.79 7.68 4.24
C SER A 343 10.66 8.57 3.72
N LEU A 344 10.14 8.28 2.53
CA LEU A 344 9.07 9.07 1.94
C LEU A 344 7.85 9.04 2.85
N LEU A 345 7.42 7.84 3.27
CA LEU A 345 6.24 7.69 4.11
C LEU A 345 6.46 8.24 5.53
N PHE A 346 7.67 8.18 6.06
CA PHE A 346 8.02 8.87 7.30
C PHE A 346 7.84 10.40 7.19
N ILE A 347 8.36 11.00 6.12
CA ILE A 347 8.26 12.44 5.87
C ILE A 347 6.81 12.85 5.66
N LEU A 348 6.06 12.10 4.84
CA LEU A 348 4.65 12.39 4.58
C LEU A 348 3.81 12.28 5.85
N ASN A 349 4.00 11.23 6.66
CA ASN A 349 3.30 11.07 7.94
C ASN A 349 3.60 12.22 8.90
N TYR A 350 4.87 12.65 8.98
CA TYR A 350 5.26 13.79 9.79
C TYR A 350 4.53 15.07 9.37
N LEU A 351 4.43 15.31 8.05
CA LEU A 351 3.78 16.50 7.49
C LEU A 351 2.26 16.52 7.75
N ILE A 352 1.55 15.41 7.52
CA ILE A 352 0.11 15.32 7.80
C ILE A 352 -0.20 15.35 9.31
N GLY A 353 0.77 14.93 10.14
CA GLY A 353 0.67 14.96 11.60
C GLY A 353 0.91 16.32 12.26
N LEU A 354 1.25 17.35 11.47
CA LEU A 354 1.49 18.68 12.00
C LEU A 354 0.21 19.26 12.64
N THR A 355 0.40 19.94 13.76
CA THR A 355 -0.67 20.67 14.48
C THR A 355 -0.30 22.13 14.73
N ARG A 356 0.97 22.46 14.49
CA ARG A 356 1.62 23.73 14.75
C ARG A 356 2.71 23.96 13.71
N ILE A 357 2.83 25.18 13.19
CA ILE A 357 3.78 25.52 12.13
C ILE A 357 5.24 25.44 12.63
N GLU A 358 5.44 25.71 13.92
CA GLU A 358 6.73 25.69 14.61
C GLU A 358 7.37 24.29 14.56
N GLN A 359 6.56 23.23 14.50
CA GLN A 359 7.05 21.86 14.34
C GLN A 359 7.86 21.71 13.04
N LEU A 360 7.49 22.41 11.96
CA LEU A 360 8.24 22.37 10.70
C LEU A 360 9.45 23.32 10.69
N MET A 361 9.40 24.39 11.48
CA MET A 361 10.53 25.33 11.63
C MET A 361 11.66 24.72 12.46
N THR A 362 11.31 23.95 13.49
CA THR A 362 12.24 23.21 14.34
C THR A 362 11.88 21.72 14.36
N PRO A 363 12.05 21.01 13.22
CA PRO A 363 11.64 19.62 13.14
C PRO A 363 12.62 18.71 13.85
N SER A 364 12.16 17.49 14.13
CA SER A 364 12.99 16.48 14.79
C SER A 364 14.26 16.18 14.00
N ILE A 365 15.32 15.78 14.71
CA ILE A 365 16.60 15.41 14.08
C ILE A 365 16.38 14.26 13.08
N THR A 366 15.59 13.26 13.46
CA THR A 366 15.22 12.12 12.62
C THR A 366 14.55 12.57 11.32
N TYR A 367 13.56 13.48 11.39
CA TYR A 367 12.90 14.02 10.20
C TYR A 367 13.92 14.69 9.25
N LYS A 368 14.80 15.55 9.78
CA LYS A 368 15.83 16.21 8.96
C LYS A 368 16.79 15.21 8.31
N GLN A 369 17.13 14.13 9.02
CA GLN A 369 18.01 13.09 8.51
C GLN A 369 17.34 12.29 7.38
N GLU A 370 16.09 11.86 7.58
CA GLU A 370 15.29 11.17 6.55
C GLU A 370 15.08 12.04 5.31
N LEU A 371 14.75 13.31 5.49
CA LEU A 371 14.56 14.28 4.40
C LEU A 371 15.84 14.45 3.57
N LYS A 372 16.98 14.63 4.23
CA LYS A 372 18.29 14.76 3.56
C LYS A 372 18.72 13.48 2.86
N PHE A 373 18.48 12.33 3.50
CA PHE A 373 18.78 11.03 2.91
C PHE A 373 17.97 10.82 1.62
N LEU A 374 16.65 10.95 1.68
CA LEU A 374 15.78 10.70 0.53
C LEU A 374 16.07 11.64 -0.64
N ALA A 375 16.28 12.93 -0.35
CA ALA A 375 16.64 13.89 -1.38
C ALA A 375 17.97 13.54 -2.07
N LYS A 376 18.95 13.07 -1.29
CA LYS A 376 20.26 12.66 -1.81
C LYS A 376 20.18 11.35 -2.61
N SER A 377 19.49 10.34 -2.09
CA SER A 377 19.39 9.02 -2.71
C SER A 377 18.60 9.08 -4.02
N LEU A 378 17.45 9.76 -4.04
CA LEU A 378 16.65 9.91 -5.26
C LEU A 378 17.39 10.70 -6.33
N LYS A 379 18.09 11.79 -5.96
CA LYS A 379 18.92 12.55 -6.91
C LYS A 379 20.01 11.68 -7.53
N PHE A 380 20.60 10.80 -6.74
CA PHE A 380 21.60 9.85 -7.21
C PHE A 380 20.99 8.81 -8.16
N SER A 381 19.91 8.14 -7.75
CA SER A 381 19.17 7.16 -8.56
C SER A 381 18.76 7.75 -9.91
N LEU A 382 18.17 8.93 -9.91
CA LEU A 382 17.76 9.62 -11.14
C LEU A 382 18.93 10.02 -12.05
N SER A 383 20.08 10.38 -11.47
CA SER A 383 21.29 10.66 -12.25
C SER A 383 21.90 9.40 -12.87
N SER A 384 21.81 8.27 -12.16
CA SER A 384 22.24 6.95 -12.64
C SER A 384 21.38 6.50 -13.83
N ASP A 385 20.05 6.65 -13.71
CA ASP A 385 19.09 6.29 -14.77
C ASP A 385 19.37 7.07 -16.07
N ILE A 386 19.62 8.38 -15.98
CA ILE A 386 20.00 9.21 -17.15
C ILE A 386 21.28 8.67 -17.80
N ARG A 387 22.30 8.36 -16.99
CA ARG A 387 23.59 7.87 -17.52
C ARG A 387 23.41 6.56 -18.27
N GLN A 388 22.62 5.64 -17.74
CA GLN A 388 22.33 4.36 -18.38
C GLN A 388 21.55 4.53 -19.70
N GLN A 389 20.58 5.44 -19.74
CA GLN A 389 19.84 5.76 -20.97
C GLN A 389 20.71 6.48 -22.02
N SER A 390 21.71 7.23 -21.59
CA SER A 390 22.61 7.98 -22.49
C SER A 390 23.77 7.18 -23.10
N LEU A 391 23.89 5.88 -22.79
CA LEU A 391 24.94 5.02 -23.35
C LEU A 391 24.74 4.84 -24.87
N PRO A 392 25.81 4.92 -25.70
CA PRO A 392 25.73 5.02 -27.16
C PRO A 392 25.12 3.82 -27.89
N ASN A 393 24.90 2.68 -27.21
CA ASN A 393 24.23 1.51 -27.76
C ASN A 393 22.70 1.52 -27.56
N SER A 394 22.14 2.48 -26.81
CA SER A 394 20.70 2.60 -26.50
C SER A 394 19.99 3.59 -27.45
N ARG A 395 20.22 3.47 -28.76
CA ARG A 395 19.66 4.41 -29.76
C ARG A 395 18.15 4.25 -30.04
N SER A 396 17.43 3.34 -29.39
CA SER A 396 16.01 3.07 -29.70
C SER A 396 15.00 3.81 -28.80
N SER A 397 15.36 4.22 -27.58
CA SER A 397 14.39 4.77 -26.61
C SER A 397 14.20 6.29 -26.71
N SER A 398 15.24 7.05 -27.05
CA SER A 398 15.17 8.53 -27.14
C SER A 398 14.45 9.06 -28.38
N ILE A 399 14.28 8.22 -29.41
CA ILE A 399 13.56 8.59 -30.64
C ILE A 399 12.04 8.48 -30.42
N SER A 400 11.59 7.50 -29.62
CA SER A 400 10.16 7.28 -29.33
C SER A 400 9.53 8.40 -28.51
N SER A 401 10.24 8.94 -27.51
CA SER A 401 9.77 10.09 -26.70
C SER A 401 9.79 11.42 -27.47
N LEU A 402 10.68 11.56 -28.45
CA LEU A 402 10.75 12.72 -29.33
C LEU A 402 9.59 12.72 -30.35
N PHE A 403 9.26 11.55 -30.92
CA PHE A 403 8.07 11.39 -31.74
C PHE A 403 6.77 11.61 -30.96
N GLN A 404 6.71 11.20 -29.69
CA GLN A 404 5.52 11.41 -28.85
C GLN A 404 5.30 12.89 -28.52
N MET A 405 6.37 13.67 -28.23
CA MET A 405 6.26 15.12 -28.08
C MET A 405 5.88 15.82 -29.39
N GLN A 406 6.38 15.35 -30.54
CA GLN A 406 6.07 15.93 -31.83
C GLN A 406 4.61 15.66 -32.24
N HIS A 407 4.07 14.47 -31.94
CA HIS A 407 2.67 14.13 -32.17
C HIS A 407 1.72 14.96 -31.27
N GLN A 408 2.05 15.13 -29.99
CA GLN A 408 1.26 15.98 -29.07
C GLN A 408 1.30 17.46 -29.45
N HIS A 409 2.43 17.95 -29.96
CA HIS A 409 2.53 19.32 -30.47
C HIS A 409 1.69 19.51 -31.76
N GLN A 410 1.61 18.48 -32.60
CA GLN A 410 0.83 18.49 -33.83
C GLN A 410 -0.68 18.38 -33.58
N GLU A 411 -1.11 17.61 -32.57
CA GLU A 411 -2.52 17.54 -32.14
C GLU A 411 -3.00 18.83 -31.47
N SER A 412 -2.13 19.48 -30.67
CA SER A 412 -2.37 20.81 -30.10
C SER A 412 -2.61 21.89 -31.17
N LEU A 413 -1.88 21.82 -32.30
CA LEU A 413 -2.05 22.74 -33.42
C LEU A 413 -3.28 22.44 -34.30
N MET A 414 -3.77 21.20 -34.28
CA MET A 414 -4.90 20.75 -35.12
C MET A 414 -6.25 20.76 -34.38
N GLY A 415 -6.27 20.80 -33.05
CA GLY A 415 -7.50 20.76 -32.22
C GLY A 415 -8.24 22.09 -32.03
N GLY A 416 -7.80 23.18 -32.65
CA GLY A 416 -8.33 24.53 -32.43
C GLY A 416 -9.37 24.99 -33.46
N ARG A 417 -10.54 24.32 -33.57
CA ARG A 417 -11.81 24.89 -34.12
C ARG A 417 -12.93 23.86 -34.25
N THR A 418 -13.84 23.79 -33.27
CA THR A 418 -15.30 23.82 -33.49
C THR A 418 -16.07 23.96 -32.16
N THR A 419 -16.91 25.00 -32.13
CA THR A 419 -17.92 25.31 -31.11
C THR A 419 -19.14 24.39 -31.19
N GLN A 420 -19.74 24.13 -30.01
CA GLN A 420 -21.14 23.80 -29.65
C GLN A 420 -22.19 23.55 -30.77
N ILE A 421 -23.04 22.53 -30.57
CA ILE A 421 -24.53 22.56 -30.64
C ILE A 421 -25.12 21.27 -30.04
N GLU A 422 -26.32 21.43 -29.45
CA GLU A 422 -27.16 20.51 -28.69
C GLU A 422 -27.79 19.32 -29.46
N ALA A 423 -28.03 18.22 -28.71
CA ALA A 423 -29.23 17.39 -28.55
C ALA A 423 -30.00 16.71 -29.74
N ILE A 424 -30.52 15.50 -29.39
CA ILE A 424 -31.73 14.77 -29.86
C ILE A 424 -31.56 13.57 -30.84
N SER A 425 -31.89 12.38 -30.29
CA SER A 425 -32.42 11.09 -30.80
C SER A 425 -32.51 10.73 -32.30
N HIS A 426 -32.15 9.47 -32.67
CA HIS A 426 -33.07 8.33 -32.93
C HIS A 426 -32.34 7.14 -33.64
N ASP A 427 -32.58 5.94 -33.14
CA ASP A 427 -32.82 4.64 -33.80
C ASP A 427 -32.19 4.22 -35.16
N SER A 428 -31.50 3.07 -35.09
CA SER A 428 -31.85 1.80 -35.76
C SER A 428 -31.02 1.21 -36.95
N PHE A 429 -30.89 -0.12 -36.85
CA PHE A 429 -30.66 -1.19 -37.84
C PHE A 429 -29.29 -1.42 -38.53
N SER A 430 -28.82 -2.67 -38.35
CA SER A 430 -27.74 -3.43 -39.04
C SER A 430 -28.15 -3.89 -40.46
N PRO A 431 -27.46 -4.85 -41.12
CA PRO A 431 -26.02 -5.11 -41.37
C PRO A 431 -25.72 -5.25 -42.90
N ALA A 432 -24.45 -5.41 -43.30
CA ALA A 432 -23.94 -6.49 -44.20
C ALA A 432 -22.73 -6.13 -45.09
N THR A 433 -21.72 -7.01 -45.00
CA THR A 433 -20.83 -7.57 -46.05
C THR A 433 -19.99 -6.70 -47.02
N ALA A 434 -18.68 -7.00 -46.96
CA ALA A 434 -17.80 -7.48 -48.05
C ALA A 434 -16.69 -6.56 -48.58
N ALA A 435 -15.48 -7.10 -48.45
CA ALA A 435 -14.37 -7.12 -49.41
C ALA A 435 -13.56 -5.84 -49.70
N GLY A 436 -12.25 -5.92 -49.40
CA GLY A 436 -11.21 -5.45 -50.33
C GLY A 436 -10.22 -4.41 -49.79
N GLY A 437 -8.93 -4.77 -49.82
CA GLY A 437 -7.79 -3.85 -49.77
C GLY A 437 -7.31 -3.53 -48.35
N GLY A 438 -6.09 -3.88 -47.92
CA GLY A 438 -4.84 -3.68 -48.64
C GLY A 438 -4.29 -2.30 -48.33
N GLY A 439 -3.68 -2.14 -47.15
CA GLY A 439 -3.08 -0.88 -46.71
C GLY A 439 -2.51 -1.00 -45.30
N GLY A 440 -1.23 -1.29 -45.20
CA GLY A 440 -0.50 -1.32 -43.93
C GLY A 440 -0.47 0.06 -43.28
N GLY A 441 -1.30 0.25 -42.26
CA GLY A 441 -1.17 1.30 -41.27
C GLY A 441 -0.84 0.64 -39.95
N GLY A 442 0.45 0.62 -39.58
CA GLY A 442 0.88 0.19 -38.26
C GLY A 442 0.31 1.13 -37.21
N THR A 443 -0.82 0.76 -36.62
CA THR A 443 -1.31 1.36 -35.39
C THR A 443 -0.27 1.12 -34.33
N ALA A 444 0.37 2.20 -33.85
CA ALA A 444 1.26 2.16 -32.71
C ALA A 444 0.48 1.60 -31.52
N SER A 445 0.70 0.31 -31.24
CA SER A 445 0.21 -0.34 -30.04
C SER A 445 0.92 0.32 -28.85
N THR A 446 0.22 1.21 -28.17
CA THR A 446 0.53 1.67 -26.82
C THR A 446 0.38 0.48 -25.87
N SER A 447 1.39 -0.39 -25.87
CA SER A 447 1.45 -1.60 -25.05
C SER A 447 2.32 -1.36 -23.82
N SER A 448 1.72 -0.73 -22.81
CA SER A 448 2.22 -0.81 -21.44
C SER A 448 1.07 -0.88 -20.45
N SER A 449 0.22 -1.91 -20.58
CA SER A 449 -0.67 -2.36 -19.52
C SER A 449 0.15 -3.09 -18.44
N PHE A 450 1.11 -2.37 -17.84
CA PHE A 450 1.69 -2.82 -16.57
C PHE A 450 0.70 -2.41 -15.50
N CYS A 451 0.25 -3.40 -14.72
CA CYS A 451 -0.68 -3.23 -13.61
C CYS A 451 -0.37 -1.94 -12.84
N SER A 452 -1.33 -1.02 -12.82
CA SER A 452 -1.26 0.23 -12.08
C SER A 452 -1.00 -0.09 -10.61
N ASN A 453 0.21 0.13 -10.13
CA ASN A 453 0.50 -0.01 -8.71
C ASN A 453 -0.32 1.07 -7.98
N ALA A 454 -1.36 0.63 -7.29
CA ALA A 454 -2.35 1.51 -6.68
C ALA A 454 -1.90 2.07 -5.32
N CYS A 455 -0.65 1.79 -4.91
CA CYS A 455 -0.08 2.25 -3.66
C CYS A 455 0.45 3.69 -3.73
N LEU A 456 0.50 4.37 -2.58
CA LEU A 456 0.98 5.75 -2.45
C LEU A 456 2.44 5.94 -2.94
N THR A 457 3.24 4.89 -2.86
CA THR A 457 4.67 4.92 -3.22
C THR A 457 4.95 4.51 -4.66
N SER A 458 3.91 4.22 -5.44
CA SER A 458 4.01 3.86 -6.86
C SER A 458 4.83 4.87 -7.68
N ILE A 459 4.86 6.14 -7.29
CA ILE A 459 5.71 7.16 -7.91
C ILE A 459 7.21 6.89 -7.75
N ILE A 460 7.65 6.32 -6.62
CA ILE A 460 9.04 5.94 -6.39
C ILE A 460 9.40 4.70 -7.22
N HIS A 461 8.49 3.72 -7.31
CA HIS A 461 8.78 2.47 -8.01
C HIS A 461 8.66 2.60 -9.53
N HIS A 462 7.57 3.21 -10.00
CA HIS A 462 7.15 3.20 -11.41
C HIS A 462 7.03 4.59 -12.02
N GLY A 463 7.29 5.64 -11.25
CA GLY A 463 7.30 6.99 -11.78
C GLY A 463 8.40 7.17 -12.83
N SER A 464 8.08 7.86 -13.91
CA SER A 464 9.05 8.38 -14.86
C SER A 464 10.07 9.28 -14.15
N TYR A 465 11.21 9.49 -14.78
CA TYR A 465 12.22 10.44 -14.30
C TYR A 465 11.59 11.81 -13.98
N LEU A 466 10.73 12.30 -14.88
CA LEU A 466 10.10 13.60 -14.75
C LEU A 466 9.12 13.65 -13.56
N GLU A 467 8.33 12.60 -13.35
CA GLU A 467 7.41 12.49 -12.21
C GLU A 467 8.18 12.48 -10.89
N LYS A 468 9.21 11.64 -10.76
CA LYS A 468 10.04 11.57 -9.56
C LYS A 468 10.74 12.92 -9.28
N ALA A 469 11.27 13.56 -10.30
CA ALA A 469 11.93 14.85 -10.18
C ALA A 469 10.94 15.96 -9.78
N ASN A 470 9.79 16.04 -10.46
CA ASN A 470 8.86 17.15 -10.29
C ASN A 470 7.96 17.02 -9.06
N LEU A 471 7.53 15.81 -8.74
CA LEU A 471 6.55 15.57 -7.68
C LEU A 471 7.23 15.25 -6.34
N VAL A 472 8.33 14.50 -6.36
CA VAL A 472 9.02 14.09 -5.12
C VAL A 472 10.22 14.99 -4.84
N LEU A 473 11.22 15.07 -5.72
CA LEU A 473 12.45 15.81 -5.43
C LEU A 473 12.25 17.31 -5.22
N ASN A 474 11.39 17.95 -6.02
CA ASN A 474 11.12 19.38 -5.82
C ASN A 474 10.48 19.63 -4.45
N LEU A 475 9.55 18.77 -4.02
CA LEU A 475 8.92 18.88 -2.69
C LEU A 475 9.97 18.77 -1.59
N LEU A 476 10.84 17.74 -1.66
CA LEU A 476 11.91 17.55 -0.69
C LEU A 476 12.89 18.72 -0.68
N ARG A 477 13.20 19.30 -1.85
CA ARG A 477 14.07 20.47 -1.95
C ARG A 477 13.45 21.69 -1.28
N ASP A 478 12.16 21.95 -1.51
CA ASP A 478 11.47 23.10 -0.93
C ASP A 478 11.32 22.94 0.59
N LEU A 479 11.10 21.71 1.09
CA LEU A 479 11.06 21.39 2.52
C LEU A 479 12.43 21.43 3.21
N ASN A 480 13.51 21.21 2.48
CA ASN A 480 14.89 21.21 3.00
C ASN A 480 15.60 22.56 2.79
N ALA A 481 14.88 23.60 2.34
CA ALA A 481 15.45 24.93 2.18
C ALA A 481 15.78 25.56 3.54
N ASP A 482 16.90 26.27 3.64
CA ASP A 482 17.31 26.95 4.89
C ASP A 482 16.27 27.98 5.35
N ASN A 483 15.65 28.66 4.38
CA ASN A 483 14.53 29.57 4.59
C ASN A 483 13.27 28.97 3.94
N LEU A 484 12.45 28.31 4.76
CA LEU A 484 11.24 27.65 4.28
C LEU A 484 10.17 28.67 3.89
N ASP A 485 9.84 28.72 2.61
CA ASP A 485 8.80 29.59 2.07
C ASP A 485 7.47 28.83 1.93
N PHE A 486 6.63 28.94 2.95
CA PHE A 486 5.31 28.31 2.97
C PHE A 486 4.44 28.75 1.79
N ASN A 487 4.48 30.02 1.37
CA ASN A 487 3.65 30.49 0.27
C ASN A 487 4.06 29.82 -1.04
N LYS A 488 5.36 29.64 -1.25
CA LYS A 488 5.87 28.91 -2.41
C LYS A 488 5.40 27.45 -2.39
N ILE A 489 5.47 26.76 -1.26
CA ILE A 489 5.03 25.36 -1.15
C ILE A 489 3.52 25.26 -1.40
N ILE A 490 2.72 26.11 -0.74
CA ILE A 490 1.26 26.12 -0.89
C ILE A 490 0.87 26.37 -2.35
N THR A 491 1.46 27.36 -3.01
CA THR A 491 1.13 27.66 -4.42
C THR A 491 1.65 26.60 -5.39
N SER A 492 2.82 26.01 -5.14
CA SER A 492 3.44 25.03 -6.05
C SER A 492 2.75 23.66 -6.04
N TYR A 493 2.20 23.25 -4.90
CA TYR A 493 1.65 21.89 -4.68
C TYR A 493 0.14 21.90 -4.44
N ASN A 494 -0.56 22.94 -4.88
CA ASN A 494 -2.01 23.03 -4.85
C ASN A 494 -2.60 22.65 -6.22
N SER A 495 -3.44 21.62 -6.26
CA SER A 495 -4.15 21.20 -7.48
C SER A 495 -5.16 22.23 -7.98
N ASP A 496 -5.75 22.98 -7.05
CA ASP A 496 -6.85 23.90 -7.31
C ASP A 496 -6.37 25.30 -7.67
N SER A 497 -5.05 25.55 -7.58
CA SER A 497 -4.48 26.82 -7.97
C SER A 497 -4.82 27.12 -9.43
N LYS A 498 -5.18 28.37 -9.69
CA LYS A 498 -5.40 28.89 -11.05
C LYS A 498 -4.09 28.95 -11.83
N LEU A 499 -2.94 28.98 -11.14
CA LEU A 499 -1.64 28.98 -11.77
C LEU A 499 -1.36 27.61 -12.39
N ASN A 500 -0.84 27.64 -13.61
CA ASN A 500 -0.37 26.43 -14.28
C ASN A 500 1.00 26.05 -13.71
N THR A 501 0.99 25.24 -12.65
CA THR A 501 2.22 24.73 -12.04
C THR A 501 2.64 23.42 -12.74
N ASN A 502 3.94 23.12 -12.73
CA ASN A 502 4.43 21.81 -13.20
C ASN A 502 3.76 20.66 -12.45
N PHE A 503 3.43 20.86 -11.17
CA PHE A 503 2.68 19.91 -10.37
C PHE A 503 1.27 19.66 -10.93
N LYS A 504 0.54 20.73 -11.28
CA LYS A 504 -0.79 20.63 -11.90
C LYS A 504 -0.72 19.97 -13.28
N HIS A 505 0.27 20.30 -14.08
CA HIS A 505 0.47 19.65 -15.38
C HIS A 505 0.76 18.15 -15.22
N SER A 506 1.68 17.80 -14.31
CA SER A 506 1.93 16.40 -13.96
C SER A 506 0.68 15.71 -13.45
N PHE A 507 -0.11 16.36 -12.59
CA PHE A 507 -1.38 15.83 -12.09
C PHE A 507 -2.41 15.58 -13.20
N LEU A 508 -2.55 16.51 -14.15
CA LEU A 508 -3.48 16.37 -15.28
C LEU A 508 -3.06 15.27 -16.27
N LEU A 509 -1.76 14.99 -16.36
CA LEU A 509 -1.23 13.90 -17.18
C LEU A 509 -1.36 12.53 -16.53
N LEU A 510 -1.55 12.46 -15.20
CA LEU A 510 -1.81 11.20 -14.53
C LEU A 510 -3.22 10.74 -14.91
N GLU A 511 -3.31 9.67 -15.68
CA GLU A 511 -4.59 9.03 -15.96
C GLU A 511 -5.19 8.50 -14.65
N GLN A 512 -6.53 8.53 -14.52
CA GLN A 512 -7.24 7.96 -13.36
C GLN A 512 -6.97 6.46 -13.17
N SER A 513 -6.47 5.78 -14.21
CA SER A 513 -5.99 4.40 -14.19
C SER A 513 -4.76 4.24 -13.28
N GLU A 514 -3.97 5.29 -13.05
CA GLU A 514 -2.77 5.27 -12.20
C GLU A 514 -3.09 5.62 -10.73
N HIS A 515 -4.00 4.84 -10.13
CA HIS A 515 -4.58 5.09 -8.81
C HIS A 515 -3.56 5.48 -7.71
N GLY A 516 -2.37 4.86 -7.69
CA GLY A 516 -1.37 5.10 -6.65
C GLY A 516 -0.68 6.46 -6.77
N LYS A 517 -0.30 6.86 -7.99
CA LYS A 517 0.34 8.16 -8.23
C LYS A 517 -0.65 9.30 -7.99
N PHE A 518 -1.91 9.07 -8.37
CA PHE A 518 -3.00 9.99 -8.07
C PHE A 518 -3.18 10.19 -6.57
N ARG A 519 -3.23 9.09 -5.78
CA ARG A 519 -3.29 9.16 -4.30
C ARG A 519 -2.10 9.92 -3.70
N TYR A 520 -0.89 9.72 -4.22
CA TYR A 520 0.29 10.47 -3.78
C TYR A 520 0.09 11.97 -3.97
N VAL A 521 -0.36 12.39 -5.15
CA VAL A 521 -0.62 13.79 -5.45
C VAL A 521 -1.73 14.36 -4.57
N GLN A 522 -2.81 13.61 -4.34
CA GLN A 522 -3.87 13.99 -3.41
C GLN A 522 -3.34 14.21 -1.99
N LEU A 523 -2.47 13.32 -1.50
CA LEU A 523 -1.85 13.47 -0.19
C LEU A 523 -0.98 14.73 -0.13
N VAL A 524 -0.13 14.97 -1.14
CA VAL A 524 0.70 16.19 -1.21
C VAL A 524 -0.17 17.46 -1.25
N ASN A 525 -1.31 17.41 -1.94
CA ASN A 525 -2.29 18.50 -1.95
C ASN A 525 -2.96 18.70 -0.56
N LYS A 526 -3.26 17.62 0.17
CA LYS A 526 -3.73 17.71 1.57
C LYS A 526 -2.66 18.32 2.47
N VAL A 527 -1.38 17.97 2.28
CA VAL A 527 -0.25 18.60 3.00
C VAL A 527 -0.17 20.09 2.71
N SER A 528 -0.29 20.52 1.45
CA SER A 528 -0.22 21.95 1.10
C SER A 528 -1.36 22.76 1.74
N ARG A 529 -2.59 22.22 1.73
CA ARG A 529 -3.74 22.81 2.42
C ARG A 529 -3.57 22.82 3.95
N LEU A 530 -3.01 21.77 4.54
CA LEU A 530 -2.68 21.74 5.98
C LEU A 530 -1.66 22.83 6.33
N LEU A 531 -0.63 23.05 5.51
CA LEU A 531 0.33 24.13 5.74
C LEU A 531 -0.32 25.52 5.66
N ALA A 532 -1.28 25.72 4.77
CA ALA A 532 -2.09 26.94 4.73
C ALA A 532 -2.92 27.11 6.02
N LEU A 533 -3.57 26.04 6.48
CA LEU A 533 -4.34 26.03 7.73
C LEU A 533 -3.45 26.34 8.95
N LEU A 534 -2.26 25.76 9.02
CA LEU A 534 -1.31 26.00 10.12
C LEU A 534 -0.75 27.42 10.09
N SER A 535 -0.52 27.97 8.90
CA SER A 535 -0.12 29.37 8.73
C SER A 535 -1.23 30.32 9.21
N LEU A 536 -2.48 30.03 8.83
CA LEU A 536 -3.65 30.78 9.30
C LEU A 536 -3.81 30.68 10.81
N LYS A 537 -3.65 29.48 11.38
CA LYS A 537 -3.67 29.26 12.83
C LYS A 537 -2.60 30.06 13.54
N TYR A 538 -1.38 30.10 13.01
CA TYR A 538 -0.31 30.93 13.57
C TYR A 538 -0.64 32.43 13.54
N MET A 539 -1.29 32.92 12.48
CA MET A 539 -1.77 34.32 12.43
C MET A 539 -2.85 34.60 13.48
N VAL A 540 -3.79 33.68 13.68
CA VAL A 540 -4.88 33.83 14.65
C VAL A 540 -4.34 33.72 16.08
N ASP A 541 -3.70 32.60 16.42
CA ASP A 541 -3.28 32.29 17.79
C ASP A 541 -2.00 33.03 18.20
N GLY A 542 -1.05 33.20 17.28
CA GLY A 542 0.25 33.80 17.55
C GLY A 542 0.26 35.32 17.42
N VAL A 543 -0.35 35.84 16.36
CA VAL A 543 -0.38 37.29 16.08
C VAL A 543 -1.64 37.96 16.64
N GLY A 544 -2.71 37.21 16.91
CA GLY A 544 -3.98 37.74 17.43
C GLY A 544 -4.91 38.31 16.34
N ILE A 545 -4.68 37.94 15.07
CA ILE A 545 -5.50 38.41 13.95
C ILE A 545 -6.78 37.57 13.87
N ASN A 546 -7.83 38.01 14.57
CA ASN A 546 -9.09 37.26 14.68
C ASN A 546 -10.13 37.58 13.60
N SER A 547 -9.86 38.56 12.73
CA SER A 547 -10.80 39.01 11.71
C SER A 547 -10.04 39.29 10.41
N ILE A 548 -10.36 38.55 9.35
CA ILE A 548 -9.68 38.68 8.06
C ILE A 548 -10.72 38.63 6.93
N PRO A 549 -10.69 39.56 5.95
CA PRO A 549 -11.55 39.47 4.78
C PRO A 549 -11.30 38.17 4.00
N ARG A 550 -12.36 37.42 3.69
CA ARG A 550 -12.31 36.14 2.96
C ARG A 550 -11.52 36.26 1.65
N VAL A 551 -11.78 37.32 0.88
CA VAL A 551 -11.12 37.60 -0.41
C VAL A 551 -9.60 37.72 -0.26
N GLN A 552 -9.11 38.28 0.86
CA GLN A 552 -7.67 38.40 1.10
C GLN A 552 -7.03 37.05 1.43
N LEU A 553 -7.71 36.22 2.21
CA LEU A 553 -7.26 34.86 2.52
C LEU A 553 -7.19 34.00 1.25
N GLU A 554 -8.27 33.98 0.48
CA GLU A 554 -8.34 33.18 -0.76
C GLU A 554 -7.32 33.67 -1.79
N LYS A 555 -7.09 34.99 -1.88
CA LYS A 555 -6.04 35.55 -2.73
C LYS A 555 -4.64 35.18 -2.26
N LYS A 556 -4.40 35.13 -0.94
CA LYS A 556 -3.08 34.86 -0.36
C LYS A 556 -2.67 33.39 -0.53
N PHE A 557 -3.60 32.46 -0.33
CA PHE A 557 -3.34 31.02 -0.41
C PHE A 557 -3.70 30.41 -1.76
N GLU A 558 -4.41 31.14 -2.63
CA GLU A 558 -4.97 30.63 -3.88
C GLU A 558 -5.86 29.39 -3.68
N LEU A 559 -6.51 29.32 -2.50
CA LEU A 559 -7.33 28.21 -2.04
C LEU A 559 -8.63 28.78 -1.46
N SER A 560 -9.75 28.06 -1.64
CA SER A 560 -10.98 28.37 -0.90
C SER A 560 -10.75 28.15 0.59
N LEU A 561 -11.32 29.00 1.43
CA LEU A 561 -11.23 28.84 2.88
C LEU A 561 -11.78 27.48 3.33
N GLU A 562 -12.89 27.04 2.74
CA GLU A 562 -13.55 25.78 3.08
C GLU A 562 -12.62 24.59 2.86
N SER A 563 -11.91 24.55 1.72
CA SER A 563 -10.96 23.47 1.44
C SER A 563 -9.73 23.48 2.35
N VAL A 564 -9.36 24.62 2.94
CA VAL A 564 -8.25 24.73 3.89
C VAL A 564 -8.67 24.25 5.27
N VAL A 565 -9.84 24.69 5.75
CA VAL A 565 -10.31 24.37 7.11
C VAL A 565 -10.88 22.96 7.20
N SER A 566 -11.38 22.38 6.10
CA SER A 566 -11.89 21.01 6.08
C SER A 566 -10.80 19.95 6.27
N VAL A 567 -9.52 20.29 6.02
CA VAL A 567 -8.41 19.32 6.14
C VAL A 567 -8.16 18.88 7.57
N LYS A 568 -8.47 19.73 8.55
CA LYS A 568 -8.28 19.42 9.96
C LYS A 568 -9.04 20.41 10.84
N SER A 569 -9.74 19.92 11.86
CA SER A 569 -10.47 20.76 12.81
C SER A 569 -9.54 21.46 13.83
N LEU A 570 -8.70 22.39 13.36
CA LEU A 570 -7.75 23.14 14.20
C LEU A 570 -8.22 24.55 14.58
N LEU A 571 -9.16 25.11 13.83
CA LEU A 571 -9.69 26.45 14.01
C LEU A 571 -11.22 26.42 14.04
N SER A 572 -11.80 27.29 14.86
CA SER A 572 -13.23 27.56 14.88
C SER A 572 -13.47 28.95 14.29
N TYR A 573 -14.40 29.05 13.34
CA TYR A 573 -14.65 30.27 12.59
C TYR A 573 -16.14 30.47 12.29
N SER A 574 -16.53 31.72 12.10
CA SER A 574 -17.84 32.12 11.59
C SER A 574 -17.65 33.14 10.47
N ILE A 575 -18.41 33.00 9.38
CA ILE A 575 -18.40 33.95 8.27
C ILE A 575 -19.53 34.95 8.48
N ASN A 576 -19.21 36.23 8.58
CA ASN A 576 -20.22 37.29 8.48
C ASN A 576 -20.61 37.44 7.00
N VAL A 577 -21.85 37.11 6.67
CA VAL A 577 -22.36 37.06 5.29
C VAL A 577 -22.30 38.45 4.62
N ASP A 578 -22.57 39.51 5.40
CA ASP A 578 -22.69 40.86 4.87
C ASP A 578 -21.34 41.46 4.46
N ASP A 579 -20.31 41.26 5.28
CA ASP A 579 -18.98 41.86 5.08
C ASP A 579 -17.98 40.93 4.39
N GLN A 580 -18.33 39.65 4.18
CA GLN A 580 -17.40 38.61 3.74
C GLN A 580 -16.15 38.53 4.62
N VAL A 581 -16.30 38.86 5.90
CA VAL A 581 -15.23 38.83 6.91
C VAL A 581 -15.33 37.52 7.67
N VAL A 582 -14.19 36.83 7.76
CA VAL A 582 -14.04 35.59 8.52
C VAL A 582 -13.62 35.98 9.93
N GLN A 583 -14.46 35.66 10.89
CA GLN A 583 -14.16 35.86 12.31
C GLN A 583 -13.73 34.53 12.93
N PHE A 584 -12.52 34.49 13.44
CA PHE A 584 -11.97 33.33 14.14
C PHE A 584 -12.26 33.47 15.63
N SER A 585 -12.86 32.44 16.23
CA SER A 585 -12.92 32.38 17.68
C SER A 585 -11.56 31.94 18.17
N SER A 586 -10.77 32.89 18.69
CA SER A 586 -9.53 32.56 19.40
C SER A 586 -9.87 31.48 20.43
N ILE A 587 -9.26 30.30 20.28
CA ILE A 587 -9.31 29.28 21.31
C ILE A 587 -8.74 30.00 22.52
N LYS A 588 -9.55 30.17 23.56
CA LYS A 588 -9.13 30.74 24.84
C LYS A 588 -8.07 29.83 25.43
N HIS A 589 -6.85 29.84 24.89
CA HIS A 589 -5.67 29.68 25.71
C HIS A 589 -5.89 30.71 26.81
N SER A 590 -6.10 30.22 28.04
CA SER A 590 -6.04 31.05 29.23
C SER A 590 -4.96 32.07 28.95
N PRO A 591 -5.26 33.37 28.88
CA PRO A 591 -4.27 34.34 28.47
C PRO A 591 -3.11 34.11 29.42
N THR A 592 -2.01 33.52 28.94
CA THR A 592 -0.72 33.87 29.48
C THR A 592 -0.70 35.33 29.18
N SER A 593 -1.13 36.12 30.18
CA SER A 593 -1.52 37.50 30.01
C SER A 593 -0.44 38.16 29.17
N ILE A 594 -0.78 39.13 28.35
CA ILE A 594 0.24 39.98 27.71
C ILE A 594 1.28 40.41 28.77
N SER A 595 0.89 40.52 30.04
CA SER A 595 1.76 40.64 31.23
C SER A 595 2.79 39.50 31.44
N GLN A 596 2.42 38.23 31.25
CA GLN A 596 3.33 37.07 31.33
C GLN A 596 4.28 37.00 30.13
N GLN A 597 3.82 37.31 28.92
CA GLN A 597 4.68 37.42 27.73
C GLN A 597 5.65 38.62 27.85
N LEU A 598 5.19 39.77 28.34
CA LEU A 598 6.04 40.90 28.68
C LEU A 598 7.04 40.56 29.78
N LYS A 599 6.62 39.86 30.85
CA LYS A 599 7.54 39.40 31.91
C LYS A 599 8.62 38.46 31.38
N THR A 600 8.28 37.56 30.45
CA THR A 600 9.29 36.68 29.84
C THR A 600 10.24 37.47 28.94
N HIS A 601 9.73 38.43 28.16
CA HIS A 601 10.59 39.34 27.38
C HIS A 601 11.50 40.21 28.25
N GLU A 602 10.99 40.74 29.37
CA GLU A 602 11.79 41.49 30.34
C GLU A 602 12.87 40.61 30.99
N GLN A 603 12.55 39.36 31.34
CA GLN A 603 13.51 38.41 31.88
C GLN A 603 14.60 38.04 30.88
N ILE A 604 14.24 37.85 29.60
CA ILE A 604 15.20 37.59 28.50
C ILE A 604 16.11 38.81 28.28
N PHE A 605 15.55 40.01 28.32
CA PHE A 605 16.34 41.24 28.19
C PHE A 605 17.32 41.42 29.35
N ALA A 606 16.86 41.18 30.59
CA ALA A 606 17.69 41.25 31.77
C ALA A 606 18.84 40.22 31.75
N THR A 607 18.56 38.99 31.33
CA THR A 607 19.60 37.95 31.18
C THR A 607 20.57 38.25 30.05
N SER A 608 20.10 38.78 28.92
CA SER A 608 20.96 39.20 27.81
C SER A 608 21.91 40.34 28.21
N SER A 609 21.41 41.32 28.97
CA SER A 609 22.22 42.42 29.51
C SER A 609 23.28 41.92 30.50
N LEU A 610 22.93 40.97 31.37
CA LEU A 610 23.86 40.36 32.32
C LEU A 610 24.97 39.57 31.60
N LEU A 611 24.62 38.83 30.55
CA LEU A 611 25.56 38.10 29.70
C LEU A 611 26.52 39.05 28.97
N GLN A 612 26.04 40.17 28.43
CA GLN A 612 26.91 41.18 27.82
C GLN A 612 27.89 41.79 28.83
N LYS A 613 27.44 42.07 30.06
CA LYS A 613 28.33 42.57 31.13
C LYS A 613 29.40 41.55 31.51
N THR A 614 29.04 40.28 31.68
CA THR A 614 30.00 39.21 32.02
C THR A 614 30.99 38.92 30.89
N LEU A 615 30.55 38.96 29.63
CA LEU A 615 31.43 38.91 28.46
C LEU A 615 32.38 40.12 28.38
N GLY A 616 31.95 41.31 28.81
CA GLY A 616 32.81 42.49 28.91
C GLY A 616 33.90 42.35 29.96
N VAL A 617 33.61 41.71 31.09
CA VAL A 617 34.60 41.44 32.16
C VAL A 617 35.62 40.40 31.71
N LEU A 618 35.21 39.40 30.91
CA LEU A 618 36.12 38.36 30.38
C LEU A 618 37.04 38.86 29.25
N LYS A 619 36.84 40.07 28.74
CA LYS A 619 37.71 40.70 27.72
C LYS A 619 38.85 41.53 28.32
N HIS A 620 38.91 41.67 29.64
CA HIS A 620 40.01 42.26 30.39
C HIS A 620 40.71 41.17 31.19
#